data_AF-A0A4R1NH98-F1
#
_entry.id   AF-A0A4R1NH98-F1
#
_cell.length_a   1.000
_cell.length_b   1.000
_cell.length_c   1.000
_cell.angle_alpha   90.00
_cell.angle_beta   90.00
_cell.angle_gamma   90.00
#
_symmetry.space_group_name_H-M   'P 1'
#
loop_
_entity.id
_entity.type
_entity.pdbx_description
1 polymer ?
#
loop_
_entity_poly.entity_id
_entity_poly.type
_entity_poly.pdbx_seq_one_letter_code
_entity_poly.pdbx_strand_id
1 'polypeptide(L)'
;MRKFIILIYCVLLTSCAIKARVLPDGPFLKDAKVSQPYEDVIIVGWAISNSVNVKIYPADSGLSWAPSDYEGPVLPVTAKDYGRIRIFGTPKETGDIRVTIAGAVHGTMLQSGSEFKKTYTVKVGS
;
A
#
# COMPACT_ATOMS: atom_id res chain seq x y z
N MET A 1 38.76 23.90 -19.10
CA MET A 1 37.33 24.31 -19.10
C MET A 1 36.39 23.20 -19.57
N ARG A 2 36.66 22.50 -20.69
CA ARG A 2 35.83 21.37 -21.19
C ARG A 2 35.60 20.24 -20.17
N LYS A 3 36.60 19.91 -19.33
CA LYS A 3 36.50 18.85 -18.30
C LYS A 3 35.57 19.23 -17.12
N PHE A 4 35.47 20.51 -16.78
CA PHE A 4 34.57 20.99 -15.72
C PHE A 4 33.11 21.06 -16.20
N ILE A 5 32.88 21.36 -17.49
CA ILE A 5 31.54 21.33 -18.10
C ILE A 5 30.98 19.91 -18.10
N ILE A 6 31.80 18.90 -18.41
CA ILE A 6 31.40 17.48 -18.36
C ILE A 6 31.03 17.06 -16.93
N LEU A 7 31.77 17.55 -15.92
CA LEU A 7 31.51 17.23 -14.52
C LEU A 7 30.18 17.82 -14.02
N ILE A 8 29.85 19.05 -14.43
CA ILE A 8 28.56 19.71 -14.13
C ILE A 8 27.39 19.00 -14.83
N TYR A 9 27.60 18.50 -16.05
CA TYR A 9 26.57 17.75 -16.79
C TYR A 9 26.23 16.41 -16.12
N CYS A 10 27.21 15.74 -15.50
CA CYS A 10 26.96 14.49 -14.76
C CYS A 10 26.16 14.69 -13.47
N VAL A 11 26.25 15.85 -12.82
CA VAL A 11 25.52 16.12 -11.56
C VAL A 11 24.03 16.39 -11.80
N LEU A 12 23.66 16.84 -13.00
CA LEU A 12 22.28 17.19 -13.36
C LEU A 12 21.40 15.98 -13.75
N LEU A 13 21.98 14.76 -13.81
CA LEU A 13 21.24 13.55 -14.24
C LEU A 13 20.76 12.67 -13.07
N THR A 14 20.85 13.13 -11.82
CA THR A 14 20.31 12.40 -10.66
C THR A 14 18.80 12.64 -10.57
N SER A 15 18.01 11.96 -11.42
CA SER A 15 16.55 11.96 -11.29
C SER A 15 16.17 11.24 -9.99
N CYS A 16 15.57 11.96 -9.04
CA CYS A 16 14.95 11.34 -7.87
C CYS A 16 13.71 10.57 -8.35
N ALA A 17 13.73 9.24 -8.23
CA ALA A 17 12.56 8.41 -8.55
C ALA A 17 11.69 8.24 -7.30
N ILE A 18 10.41 8.63 -7.36
CA ILE A 18 9.45 8.30 -6.29
C ILE A 18 9.20 6.80 -6.33
N LYS A 19 9.60 6.10 -5.28
CA LYS A 19 9.05 4.78 -4.97
C LYS A 19 7.79 4.99 -4.15
N ALA A 20 6.68 4.38 -4.56
CA ALA A 20 5.49 4.33 -3.75
C ALA A 20 5.83 3.76 -2.36
N ARG A 21 5.50 4.52 -1.32
CA ARG A 21 5.73 4.11 0.07
C ARG A 21 4.50 3.37 0.58
N VAL A 22 4.67 2.14 1.03
CA VAL A 22 3.58 1.29 1.54
C VAL A 22 3.84 0.94 3.00
N LEU A 23 2.98 1.45 3.88
CA LEU A 23 3.00 1.28 5.32
C LEU A 23 1.99 0.22 5.78
N PRO A 24 2.30 -0.56 6.83
CA PRO A 24 3.52 -0.50 7.64
C PRO A 24 4.77 -0.94 6.86
N ASP A 25 5.95 -0.46 7.27
CA ASP A 25 7.21 -0.73 6.56
C ASP A 25 7.65 -2.20 6.70
N GLY A 26 7.36 -2.82 7.85
CA GLY A 26 7.63 -4.24 8.10
C GLY A 26 6.77 -5.22 7.28
N PRO A 27 7.05 -6.54 7.38
CA PRO A 27 6.32 -7.57 6.65
C PRO A 27 5.07 -8.07 7.39
N PHE A 28 4.70 -7.46 8.52
CA PHE A 28 3.59 -7.90 9.37
C PHE A 28 2.54 -6.80 9.48
N LEU A 29 1.27 -7.24 9.51
CA LEU A 29 0.16 -6.45 10.07
C LEU A 29 -0.03 -6.85 11.53
N LYS A 30 -0.98 -6.22 12.22
CA LYS A 30 -1.36 -6.64 13.59
C LYS A 30 -1.68 -8.13 13.63
N ASP A 31 -1.32 -8.78 14.72
CA ASP A 31 -1.74 -10.15 15.00
C ASP A 31 -3.26 -10.20 15.21
N ALA A 32 -3.87 -11.32 14.82
CA ALA A 32 -5.29 -11.56 14.95
C ALA A 32 -5.57 -12.76 15.86
N LYS A 33 -6.83 -12.93 16.26
CA LYS A 33 -7.30 -14.08 17.03
C LYS A 33 -8.48 -14.75 16.35
N VAL A 34 -8.55 -16.07 16.47
CA VAL A 34 -9.69 -16.85 15.96
C VAL A 34 -10.98 -16.34 16.59
N SER A 35 -12.02 -16.22 15.75
CA SER A 35 -13.36 -15.79 16.16
C SER A 35 -13.45 -14.40 16.80
N GLN A 36 -12.41 -13.56 16.65
CA GLN A 36 -12.42 -12.16 17.09
C GLN A 36 -12.44 -11.21 15.87
N PRO A 37 -13.21 -10.11 15.91
CA PRO A 37 -13.13 -9.08 14.91
C PRO A 37 -11.70 -8.56 14.76
N TYR A 38 -11.25 -8.48 13.52
CA TYR A 38 -9.93 -8.00 13.14
C TYR A 38 -10.08 -6.80 12.21
N GLU A 39 -9.25 -5.78 12.42
CA GLU A 39 -9.09 -4.67 11.49
C GLU A 39 -7.67 -4.11 11.54
N ASP A 40 -7.09 -3.91 10.36
CA ASP A 40 -5.87 -3.14 10.19
C ASP A 40 -5.88 -2.33 8.87
N VAL A 41 -5.01 -1.33 8.78
CA VAL A 41 -4.96 -0.42 7.64
C VAL A 41 -3.58 -0.41 7.00
N ILE A 42 -3.54 -0.68 5.71
CA ILE A 42 -2.37 -0.47 4.86
C ILE A 42 -2.48 0.92 4.25
N ILE A 43 -1.43 1.73 4.41
CA ILE A 43 -1.37 3.07 3.83
C ILE A 43 -0.40 3.07 2.66
N VAL A 44 -0.89 3.43 1.49
CA VAL A 44 -0.05 3.67 0.32
C VAL A 44 0.04 5.18 0.14
N GLY A 45 1.25 5.72 0.24
CA GLY A 45 1.50 7.14 0.04
C GLY A 45 1.34 7.54 -1.43
N TRP A 46 1.04 8.83 -1.64
CA TRP A 46 0.80 9.48 -2.94
C TRP A 46 -0.56 9.17 -3.58
N ALA A 47 -0.89 9.93 -4.63
CA ALA A 47 -2.13 9.74 -5.38
C ALA A 47 -2.08 8.40 -6.13
N ILE A 48 -2.95 7.47 -5.75
CA ILE A 48 -3.05 6.16 -6.39
C ILE A 48 -4.13 6.22 -7.45
N SER A 49 -3.85 5.60 -8.59
CA SER A 49 -4.91 5.31 -9.55
C SER A 49 -5.92 4.35 -8.94
N ASN A 50 -7.16 4.27 -9.43
CA ASN A 50 -8.17 3.29 -8.99
C ASN A 50 -7.79 1.82 -9.32
N SER A 51 -6.51 1.47 -9.36
CA SER A 51 -5.92 0.21 -9.80
C SER A 51 -5.35 -0.65 -8.66
N VAL A 52 -5.67 -0.35 -7.39
CA VAL A 52 -5.19 -1.17 -6.28
C VAL A 52 -5.82 -2.56 -6.34
N ASN A 53 -4.97 -3.57 -6.34
CA ASN A 53 -5.36 -4.97 -6.24
C ASN A 53 -4.88 -5.53 -4.89
N VAL A 54 -5.79 -6.16 -4.15
CA VAL A 54 -5.46 -6.87 -2.91
C VAL A 54 -5.88 -8.33 -3.04
N LYS A 55 -4.95 -9.22 -2.71
CA LYS A 55 -5.16 -10.66 -2.65
C LYS A 55 -4.90 -11.16 -1.24
N ILE A 56 -5.89 -11.85 -0.67
CA ILE A 56 -5.80 -12.48 0.65
C ILE A 56 -5.71 -14.00 0.46
N TYR A 57 -4.79 -14.64 1.16
CA TYR A 57 -4.62 -16.10 1.14
C TYR A 57 -4.42 -16.64 2.57
N PRO A 58 -5.13 -17.70 2.97
CA PRO A 58 -6.12 -18.42 2.18
C PRO A 58 -7.41 -17.59 1.99
N ALA A 59 -8.13 -17.85 0.89
CA ALA A 59 -9.28 -17.02 0.48
C ALA A 59 -10.47 -17.15 1.45
N ASP A 60 -10.57 -18.27 2.14
CA ASP A 60 -11.58 -18.60 3.14
C ASP A 60 -11.18 -18.23 4.58
N SER A 61 -10.04 -17.55 4.75
CA SER A 61 -9.48 -17.11 6.04
C SER A 61 -10.45 -16.31 6.92
N GLY A 62 -11.50 -15.74 6.34
CA GLY A 62 -12.47 -14.87 7.03
C GLY A 62 -12.07 -13.40 7.04
N LEU A 63 -10.94 -13.05 6.41
CA LEU A 63 -10.56 -11.67 6.15
C LEU A 63 -11.02 -11.22 4.75
N SER A 64 -11.31 -9.93 4.64
CA SER A 64 -11.71 -9.21 3.44
C SER A 64 -11.01 -7.85 3.40
N TRP A 65 -11.18 -7.12 2.31
CA TRP A 65 -10.59 -5.79 2.19
C TRP A 65 -11.54 -4.80 1.51
N ALA A 66 -11.32 -3.52 1.79
CA ALA A 66 -11.97 -2.42 1.09
C ALA A 66 -11.11 -1.15 1.18
N PRO A 67 -11.20 -0.22 0.22
CA PRO A 67 -10.69 1.13 0.43
C PRO A 67 -11.49 1.84 1.54
N SER A 68 -10.81 2.68 2.32
CA SER A 68 -11.46 3.54 3.31
C SER A 68 -12.38 4.57 2.64
N ASP A 69 -13.30 5.10 3.43
CA ASP A 69 -14.04 6.31 3.03
C ASP A 69 -13.09 7.51 2.99
N TYR A 70 -13.35 8.43 2.06
CA TYR A 70 -12.59 9.66 1.94
C TYR A 70 -13.06 10.66 2.99
N GLU A 71 -12.16 11.08 3.87
CA GLU A 71 -12.47 11.99 5.00
C GLU A 71 -12.06 13.45 4.73
N GLY A 72 -11.57 13.77 3.52
CA GLY A 72 -11.14 15.13 3.18
C GLY A 72 -12.29 16.06 2.74
N PRO A 73 -12.11 17.39 2.81
CA PRO A 73 -13.16 18.36 2.46
C PRO A 73 -13.37 18.52 0.94
N VAL A 74 -12.53 17.89 0.11
CA VAL A 74 -12.43 18.15 -1.34
C VAL A 74 -13.38 17.29 -2.18
N LEU A 75 -13.69 16.09 -1.72
CA LEU A 75 -14.56 15.14 -2.42
C LEU A 75 -15.75 14.78 -1.52
N PRO A 76 -16.86 14.31 -2.11
CA PRO A 76 -17.98 13.79 -1.31
C PRO A 76 -17.50 12.70 -0.35
N VAL A 77 -18.12 12.61 0.83
CA VAL A 77 -17.84 11.56 1.84
C VAL A 77 -18.03 10.14 1.26
N THR A 78 -18.81 9.99 0.19
CA THR A 78 -19.00 8.72 -0.52
C THR A 78 -17.81 8.33 -1.40
N ALA A 79 -16.85 9.22 -1.62
CA ALA A 79 -15.63 8.91 -2.36
C ALA A 79 -14.77 7.92 -1.57
N LYS A 80 -14.01 7.08 -2.27
CA LYS A 80 -13.13 6.07 -1.67
C LYS A 80 -11.69 6.53 -1.71
N ASP A 81 -10.97 6.36 -0.60
CA ASP A 81 -9.54 6.59 -0.51
C ASP A 81 -8.79 5.27 -0.78
N TYR A 82 -8.34 5.10 -2.02
CA TYR A 82 -7.51 3.94 -2.41
C TYR A 82 -6.09 4.00 -1.85
N GLY A 83 -5.70 5.11 -1.20
CA GLY A 83 -4.48 5.24 -0.39
C GLY A 83 -4.57 4.60 0.98
N ARG A 84 -5.78 4.25 1.42
CA ARG A 84 -6.04 3.66 2.74
C ARG A 84 -6.84 2.37 2.54
N ILE A 85 -6.15 1.24 2.62
CA ILE A 85 -6.74 -0.07 2.40
C ILE A 85 -6.99 -0.74 3.74
N ARG A 86 -8.27 -0.97 4.05
CA ARG A 86 -8.70 -1.68 5.25
C ARG A 86 -8.66 -3.18 4.98
N ILE A 87 -8.00 -3.92 5.85
CA ILE A 87 -8.07 -5.38 5.94
C ILE A 87 -8.89 -5.70 7.18
N PHE A 88 -10.01 -6.38 7.02
CA PHE A 88 -10.96 -6.58 8.12
C PHE A 88 -11.68 -7.91 8.01
N GLY A 89 -12.29 -8.36 9.10
CA GLY A 89 -13.10 -9.58 9.12
C GLY A 89 -12.96 -10.33 10.42
N THR A 90 -13.19 -11.64 10.38
CA THR A 90 -13.08 -12.51 11.55
C THR A 90 -12.35 -13.78 11.15
N PRO A 91 -11.09 -13.96 11.59
CA PRO A 91 -10.32 -15.17 11.28
C PRO A 91 -11.04 -16.42 11.77
N LYS A 92 -11.07 -17.46 10.93
CA LYS A 92 -11.76 -18.72 11.24
C LYS A 92 -10.85 -19.77 11.87
N GLU A 93 -9.57 -19.75 11.53
CA GLU A 93 -8.59 -20.77 11.90
C GLU A 93 -7.26 -20.12 12.30
N THR A 94 -6.48 -20.81 13.12
CA THR A 94 -5.12 -20.38 13.49
C THR A 94 -4.17 -20.54 12.30
N GLY A 95 -3.11 -19.74 12.29
CA GLY A 95 -2.09 -19.79 11.25
C GLY A 95 -1.85 -18.44 10.58
N ASP A 96 -1.05 -18.45 9.51
CA ASP A 96 -0.61 -17.24 8.83
C ASP A 96 -1.52 -16.91 7.65
N ILE A 97 -2.09 -15.72 7.64
CA ILE A 97 -2.83 -15.16 6.51
C ILE A 97 -1.92 -14.19 5.77
N ARG A 98 -1.77 -14.38 4.46
CA ARG A 98 -0.97 -13.52 3.57
C ARG A 98 -1.86 -12.50 2.88
N VAL A 99 -1.47 -11.23 2.97
CA VAL A 99 -2.15 -10.11 2.30
C VAL A 99 -1.19 -9.48 1.31
N THR A 100 -1.39 -9.70 0.03
CA THR A 100 -0.62 -9.07 -1.04
C THR A 100 -1.38 -7.88 -1.60
N ILE A 101 -0.77 -6.70 -1.55
CA ILE A 101 -1.26 -5.48 -2.18
C ILE A 101 -0.35 -5.10 -3.36
N ALA A 102 -0.95 -4.69 -4.48
CA ALA A 102 -0.24 -4.17 -5.64
C ALA A 102 -1.01 -3.03 -6.31
N GLY A 103 -0.32 -2.16 -7.02
CA GLY A 103 -0.93 -1.05 -7.76
C GLY A 103 0.12 -0.08 -8.31
N ALA A 104 -0.34 1.08 -8.77
CA ALA A 104 0.54 2.14 -9.27
C ALA A 104 0.14 3.53 -8.74
N VAL A 105 1.14 4.31 -8.32
CA VAL A 105 0.99 5.72 -7.96
C VAL A 105 1.19 6.61 -9.19
N HIS A 106 0.41 7.69 -9.28
CA HIS A 106 0.55 8.66 -10.36
C HIS A 106 1.88 9.40 -10.26
N GLY A 107 2.49 9.61 -11.43
CA GLY A 107 3.60 10.55 -11.56
C GLY A 107 3.13 11.99 -11.34
N THR A 108 4.07 12.86 -11.06
CA THR A 108 3.89 14.31 -11.07
C THR A 108 4.62 14.89 -12.28
N MET A 109 4.47 16.20 -12.53
CA MET A 109 5.22 16.90 -13.58
C MET A 109 6.75 16.75 -13.46
N LEU A 110 7.24 16.45 -12.26
CA LEU A 110 8.67 16.35 -11.98
C LEU A 110 9.16 14.91 -11.92
N GLN A 111 8.27 13.91 -11.80
CA GLN A 111 8.64 12.55 -11.44
C GLN A 111 7.66 11.53 -12.05
N SER A 112 8.18 10.48 -12.68
CA SER A 112 7.36 9.39 -13.23
C SER A 112 6.62 8.62 -12.13
N GLY A 113 5.46 8.07 -12.47
CA GLY A 113 4.72 7.16 -11.59
C GLY A 113 5.52 5.89 -11.30
N SER A 114 5.15 5.17 -10.25
CA SER A 114 5.78 3.90 -9.89
C SER A 114 4.77 2.84 -9.51
N GLU A 115 5.08 1.61 -9.89
CA GLU A 115 4.36 0.42 -9.45
C GLU A 115 4.85 -0.03 -8.08
N PHE A 116 3.97 -0.66 -7.32
CA PHE A 116 4.31 -1.29 -6.05
C PHE A 116 3.66 -2.65 -5.92
N LYS A 117 4.33 -3.51 -5.16
CA LYS A 117 3.82 -4.79 -4.71
C LYS A 117 4.41 -5.09 -3.34
N LYS A 118 3.55 -5.38 -2.37
CA LYS A 118 3.97 -5.75 -1.01
C LYS A 118 3.12 -6.88 -0.49
N THR A 119 3.72 -7.78 0.28
CA THR A 119 3.01 -8.87 0.95
C THR A 119 3.25 -8.79 2.43
N TYR A 120 2.15 -8.81 3.18
CA TYR A 120 2.14 -8.84 4.63
C TYR A 120 1.68 -10.20 5.14
N THR A 121 2.08 -10.52 6.36
CA THR A 121 1.58 -11.65 7.14
C THR A 121 0.77 -11.14 8.33
N VAL A 122 -0.44 -11.67 8.50
CA VAL A 122 -1.25 -11.60 9.71
C VAL A 122 -1.10 -12.93 10.43
N LYS A 123 -0.58 -12.93 11.66
CA LYS A 123 -0.49 -14.15 12.46
C LYS A 123 -1.79 -14.32 13.24
N VAL A 124 -2.47 -15.45 13.06
CA VAL A 124 -3.71 -15.76 13.78
C VAL A 124 -3.41 -16.73 14.91
N GLY A 125 -3.53 -16.23 16.13
CA GLY A 125 -3.51 -17.04 17.34
C GLY A 125 -4.89 -17.47 17.81
N SER A 126 -4.91 -18.29 18.85
CA SER A 126 -6.11 -18.65 19.63
C SER A 126 -6.52 -17.54 20.60
#